data_AF-A0A958YVP9-F1
#
_entry.id   AF-A0A958YVP9-F1
#
_cell.length_a   1.000
_cell.length_b   1.000
_cell.length_c   1.000
_cell.angle_alpha   90.00
_cell.angle_beta   90.00
_cell.angle_gamma   90.00
#
_symmetry.space_group_name_H-M   'P 1'
#
loop_
_entity.id
_entity.type
_entity.pdbx_description
1 polymer ?
#
loop_
_entity_poly.entity_id
_entity_poly.type
_entity_poly.pdbx_seq_one_letter_code
_entity_poly.pdbx_strand_id
1 'polypeptide(L)'
;MTKTVFLLLLIVFPFYGWGQIQGTFVQDGYPYPMVKVYFEGISGKASSSFEGNFQLKIPQDSIPNHLIINYNGITLTVTDCPLENGETLDFGTFILPKFKQLTIEEYHALKRKNRKQCLPLYQGSNIVGYQLKNELEASKLQLYCDENKGVSNFIFDKKRNAFTTSWENFIHCN
;
A
#
# COMPACT_ATOMS: atom_id res chain seq x y z
N MET A 1 8.35 -29.49 -61.79
CA MET A 1 7.63 -29.58 -60.50
C MET A 1 8.39 -28.77 -59.46
N THR A 2 7.96 -27.53 -59.25
CA THR A 2 8.56 -26.56 -58.33
C THR A 2 8.21 -26.93 -56.89
N LYS A 3 9.23 -27.23 -56.08
CA LYS A 3 9.09 -27.43 -54.64
C LYS A 3 8.99 -26.06 -53.96
N THR A 4 7.79 -25.67 -53.57
CA THR A 4 7.56 -24.48 -52.74
C THR A 4 8.02 -24.81 -51.32
N VAL A 5 9.18 -24.26 -50.92
CA VAL A 5 9.63 -24.29 -49.52
C VAL A 5 8.92 -23.14 -48.81
N PHE A 6 7.93 -23.46 -47.98
CA PHE A 6 7.30 -22.52 -47.08
C PHE A 6 8.27 -22.23 -45.93
N LEU A 7 8.95 -21.08 -45.99
CA LEU A 7 9.79 -20.59 -44.90
C LEU A 7 8.86 -20.04 -43.79
N LEU A 8 8.68 -20.80 -42.72
CA LEU A 8 7.91 -20.39 -41.55
C LEU A 8 8.76 -19.38 -40.76
N LEU A 9 8.53 -18.08 -40.99
CA LEU A 9 9.12 -17.01 -40.20
C LEU A 9 8.45 -16.99 -38.82
N LEU A 10 9.02 -17.70 -37.85
CA LEU A 10 8.73 -17.52 -36.43
C LEU A 10 9.23 -16.15 -36.01
N ILE A 11 8.33 -15.16 -36.02
CA ILE A 11 8.59 -13.86 -35.40
C ILE A 11 8.59 -14.10 -33.89
N VAL A 12 9.77 -14.37 -33.33
CA VAL A 12 10.00 -14.34 -31.89
C VAL A 12 10.01 -12.86 -31.49
N PHE A 13 8.83 -12.28 -31.26
CA PHE A 13 8.77 -11.02 -30.52
C PHE A 13 9.41 -11.31 -29.16
N PRO A 14 10.48 -10.60 -28.75
CA PRO A 14 10.91 -10.69 -27.38
C PRO A 14 9.72 -10.24 -26.54
N PHE A 15 9.18 -11.14 -25.72
CA PHE A 15 8.23 -10.76 -24.68
C PHE A 15 9.02 -9.89 -23.70
N TYR A 16 9.07 -8.60 -23.98
CA TYR A 16 9.57 -7.58 -23.07
C TYR A 16 8.53 -7.46 -21.94
N GLY A 17 8.65 -8.34 -20.95
CA GLY A 17 7.79 -8.35 -19.78
C GLY A 17 8.10 -7.13 -18.92
N TRP A 18 7.11 -6.27 -18.71
CA TRP A 18 7.21 -5.25 -17.67
C TRP A 18 7.14 -5.93 -16.31
N GLY A 19 7.98 -5.47 -15.37
CA GLY A 19 7.80 -5.85 -13.97
C GLY A 19 6.44 -5.37 -13.48
N GLN A 20 5.87 -6.06 -12.50
CA GLN A 20 4.55 -5.72 -11.97
C GLN A 20 4.51 -5.94 -10.47
N ILE A 21 3.81 -5.06 -9.77
CA ILE A 21 3.34 -5.31 -8.41
C ILE A 21 1.82 -5.23 -8.36
N GLN A 22 1.19 -6.13 -7.63
CA GLN A 22 -0.26 -6.17 -7.44
C GLN A 22 -0.61 -6.48 -5.99
N GLY A 23 -1.87 -6.27 -5.62
CA GLY A 23 -2.40 -6.66 -4.32
C GLY A 23 -3.74 -6.03 -4.02
N THR A 24 -4.18 -6.16 -2.78
CA THR A 24 -5.48 -5.68 -2.31
C THR A 24 -5.29 -4.90 -1.00
N PHE A 25 -5.93 -3.74 -0.88
CA PHE A 25 -5.99 -2.99 0.37
C PHE A 25 -7.32 -3.18 1.07
N VAL A 26 -7.28 -3.42 2.38
CA VAL A 26 -8.45 -3.48 3.24
C VAL A 26 -8.25 -2.60 4.48
N GLN A 27 -9.33 -2.11 5.06
CA GLN A 27 -9.33 -1.43 6.36
C GLN A 27 -10.61 -1.81 7.09
N ASP A 28 -10.50 -2.17 8.37
CA ASP A 28 -11.64 -2.61 9.19
C ASP A 28 -12.46 -3.76 8.55
N GLY A 29 -11.80 -4.64 7.80
CA GLY A 29 -12.43 -5.79 7.12
C GLY A 29 -13.08 -5.46 5.77
N TYR A 30 -13.00 -4.22 5.30
CA TYR A 30 -13.60 -3.80 4.03
C TYR A 30 -12.53 -3.39 3.00
N PRO A 31 -12.78 -3.61 1.69
CA PRO A 31 -11.90 -3.10 0.65
C PRO A 31 -11.72 -1.58 0.73
N TYR A 32 -10.50 -1.10 0.48
CA TYR A 32 -10.17 0.32 0.57
C TYR A 32 -9.78 0.92 -0.79
N PRO A 33 -10.64 1.76 -1.38
CA PRO A 33 -10.40 2.35 -2.69
C PRO A 33 -9.45 3.55 -2.67
N MET A 34 -8.97 3.93 -3.85
CA MET A 34 -8.20 5.16 -4.09
C MET A 34 -6.85 5.26 -3.35
N VAL A 35 -6.32 4.14 -2.87
CA VAL A 35 -4.95 4.07 -2.33
C VAL A 35 -3.99 4.27 -3.48
N LYS A 36 -3.12 5.27 -3.39
CA LYS A 36 -2.13 5.56 -4.42
C LYS A 36 -0.88 4.73 -4.19
N VAL A 37 -0.45 4.00 -5.20
CA VAL A 37 0.74 3.15 -5.17
C VAL A 37 1.69 3.57 -6.28
N TYR A 38 2.96 3.80 -5.95
CA TYR A 38 3.99 4.19 -6.91
C TYR A 38 5.38 3.92 -6.36
N PHE A 39 6.38 3.85 -7.23
CA PHE A 39 7.77 3.80 -6.80
C PHE A 39 8.38 5.19 -6.81
N GLU A 40 9.18 5.50 -5.79
CA GLU A 40 9.93 6.76 -5.75
C GLU A 40 10.86 6.84 -6.96
N GLY A 41 10.86 8.00 -7.64
CA GLY A 41 11.70 8.23 -8.83
C GLY A 41 11.21 7.58 -10.13
N ILE A 42 10.16 6.76 -10.11
CA ILE A 42 9.61 6.10 -11.31
C ILE A 42 8.33 6.82 -11.78
N SER A 43 8.24 7.08 -13.08
CA SER A 43 7.03 7.62 -13.70
C SER A 43 5.96 6.53 -13.81
N GLY A 44 4.97 6.56 -12.93
CA GLY A 44 3.84 5.64 -12.96
C GLY A 44 3.16 5.57 -11.61
N LYS A 45 1.82 5.62 -11.59
CA LYS A 45 1.04 5.48 -10.35
C LYS A 45 -0.15 4.60 -10.63
N ALA A 46 -0.46 3.72 -9.69
CA ALA A 46 -1.70 2.97 -9.64
C ALA A 46 -2.59 3.57 -8.54
N SER A 47 -3.89 3.33 -8.64
CA SER A 47 -4.84 3.57 -7.56
C SER A 47 -5.69 2.34 -7.35
N SER A 48 -5.98 1.99 -6.10
CA SER A 48 -6.84 0.85 -5.82
C SER A 48 -8.27 1.09 -6.31
N SER A 49 -8.90 0.04 -6.83
CA SER A 49 -10.29 0.03 -7.30
C SER A 49 -11.29 0.08 -6.13
N PHE A 50 -12.59 0.08 -6.43
CA PHE A 50 -13.65 -0.02 -5.42
C PHE A 50 -13.57 -1.31 -4.58
N GLU A 51 -13.01 -2.36 -5.17
CA GLU A 51 -12.73 -3.66 -4.55
C GLU A 51 -11.36 -3.68 -3.85
N GLY A 52 -10.68 -2.54 -3.72
CA GLY A 52 -9.39 -2.41 -3.03
C GLY A 52 -8.19 -2.95 -3.81
N ASN A 53 -8.41 -3.51 -5.01
CA ASN A 53 -7.35 -4.13 -5.82
C ASN A 53 -6.51 -3.07 -6.54
N PHE A 54 -5.20 -3.28 -6.63
CA PHE A 54 -4.31 -2.46 -7.43
C PHE A 54 -3.37 -3.32 -8.28
N GLN A 55 -2.90 -2.73 -9.38
CA GLN A 55 -1.87 -3.30 -10.24
C GLN A 55 -1.03 -2.14 -10.77
N LEU A 56 0.28 -2.17 -10.50
CA LEU A 56 1.24 -1.19 -10.95
C LEU A 56 2.26 -1.87 -11.85
N LYS A 57 2.26 -1.46 -13.12
CA LYS A 57 3.26 -1.89 -14.10
C LYS A 57 4.50 -1.00 -13.99
N ILE A 58 5.66 -1.61 -14.11
CA ILE A 58 6.96 -0.98 -13.84
C ILE A 58 7.82 -1.08 -15.10
N PRO A 59 8.39 0.05 -15.57
CA PRO A 59 9.22 0.03 -16.76
C PRO A 59 10.45 -0.86 -16.58
N GLN A 60 10.82 -1.58 -17.64
CA GLN A 60 11.88 -2.60 -17.65
C GLN A 60 13.30 -2.07 -17.35
N ASP A 61 13.53 -0.76 -17.43
CA ASP A 61 14.83 -0.15 -17.12
C ASP A 61 14.85 0.56 -15.77
N SER A 62 13.80 0.39 -14.97
CA SER A 62 13.72 0.99 -13.64
C SER A 62 14.11 -0.04 -12.58
N ILE A 63 15.03 0.33 -11.69
CA ILE A 63 15.32 -0.43 -10.47
C ILE A 63 14.55 0.27 -9.33
N PRO A 64 13.32 -0.15 -9.05
CA PRO A 64 12.54 0.44 -7.97
C PRO A 64 13.20 0.16 -6.61
N ASN A 65 13.49 1.20 -5.84
CA ASN A 65 14.04 1.04 -4.49
C ASN A 65 12.97 1.11 -3.41
N HIS A 66 12.02 2.05 -3.55
CA HIS A 66 11.05 2.37 -2.50
C HIS A 66 9.65 2.42 -3.07
N LEU A 67 8.80 1.47 -2.65
CA LEU A 67 7.37 1.48 -2.93
C LEU A 67 6.68 2.44 -1.96
N ILE A 68 5.91 3.36 -2.49
CA ILE A 68 5.14 4.34 -1.73
C ILE A 68 3.66 4.01 -1.85
N ILE A 69 3.02 3.86 -0.69
CA ILE A 69 1.59 3.63 -0.55
C ILE A 69 1.01 4.82 0.21
N ASN A 70 0.09 5.57 -0.41
CA ASN A 70 -0.48 6.78 0.18
C ASN A 70 -2.01 6.73 0.22
N TYR A 71 -2.57 6.96 1.41
CA TYR A 71 -4.01 6.90 1.67
C TYR A 71 -4.34 7.75 2.89
N ASN A 72 -5.48 8.45 2.88
CA ASN A 72 -5.99 9.24 4.02
C ASN A 72 -4.94 10.11 4.75
N GLY A 73 -3.97 10.69 4.03
CA GLY A 73 -2.91 11.50 4.61
C GLY A 73 -1.82 10.73 5.37
N ILE A 74 -1.82 9.40 5.28
CA ILE A 74 -0.78 8.48 5.73
C ILE A 74 0.08 8.08 4.54
N THR A 75 1.39 8.00 4.76
CA THR A 75 2.35 7.50 3.77
C THR A 75 3.08 6.29 4.32
N LEU A 76 3.01 5.17 3.62
CA LEU A 76 3.84 4.01 3.87
C LEU A 76 4.95 3.96 2.81
N THR A 77 6.19 3.81 3.27
CA THR A 77 7.36 3.56 2.43
C THR A 77 7.85 2.14 2.70
N VAL A 78 7.80 1.30 1.67
CA VAL A 78 8.36 -0.06 1.72
C VAL A 78 9.70 -0.03 0.99
N THR A 79 10.79 -0.28 1.71
CA THR A 79 12.15 -0.30 1.15
C THR A 79 12.53 -1.68 0.65
N ASP A 80 13.57 -1.75 -0.17
CA ASP A 80 14.22 -3.01 -0.56
C ASP A 80 13.28 -3.99 -1.29
N CYS A 81 12.40 -3.45 -2.13
CA CYS A 81 11.48 -4.26 -2.94
C CYS A 81 12.29 -5.10 -3.96
N PRO A 82 12.22 -6.45 -3.93
CA PRO A 82 13.11 -7.33 -4.68
C PRO A 82 12.69 -7.51 -6.13
N LEU A 83 11.96 -6.56 -6.71
CA LEU A 83 11.37 -6.73 -8.03
C LEU A 83 12.43 -6.86 -9.12
N GLU A 84 12.41 -8.00 -9.82
CA GLU A 84 13.22 -8.22 -11.01
C GLU A 84 12.45 -7.93 -12.30
N ASN A 85 13.20 -7.75 -13.39
CA ASN A 85 12.62 -7.46 -14.70
C ASN A 85 11.74 -8.59 -15.21
N GLY A 86 10.49 -8.26 -15.55
CA GLY A 86 9.49 -9.21 -16.02
C GLY A 86 8.86 -10.06 -14.91
N GLU A 87 9.21 -9.82 -13.64
CA GLU A 87 8.61 -10.48 -12.49
C GLU A 87 7.27 -9.83 -12.12
N THR A 88 6.33 -10.63 -11.60
CA THR A 88 5.14 -10.12 -10.92
C THR A 88 5.24 -10.42 -9.43
N LEU A 89 5.34 -9.38 -8.62
CA LEU A 89 5.24 -9.47 -7.17
C LEU A 89 3.79 -9.31 -6.74
N ASP A 90 3.29 -10.27 -5.96
CA ASP A 90 2.00 -10.18 -5.30
C ASP A 90 2.19 -9.73 -3.84
N PHE A 91 1.62 -8.58 -3.51
CA PHE A 91 1.63 -8.00 -2.18
C PHE A 91 0.56 -8.57 -1.26
N GLY A 92 -0.28 -9.48 -1.80
CA GLY A 92 -1.41 -10.08 -1.11
C GLY A 92 -2.41 -9.03 -0.63
N THR A 93 -3.03 -9.31 0.51
CA THR A 93 -3.95 -8.38 1.17
C THR A 93 -3.22 -7.61 2.28
N PHE A 94 -3.20 -6.29 2.16
CA PHE A 94 -2.62 -5.38 3.13
C PHE A 94 -3.71 -4.71 3.97
N ILE A 95 -3.64 -4.82 5.31
CA ILE A 95 -4.55 -4.12 6.20
C ILE A 95 -3.98 -2.73 6.52
N LEU A 96 -4.61 -1.70 5.96
CA LEU A 96 -4.22 -0.32 6.16
C LEU A 96 -4.44 0.12 7.61
N PRO A 97 -3.40 0.51 8.36
CA PRO A 97 -3.61 1.08 9.67
C PRO A 97 -4.36 2.41 9.55
N LYS A 98 -5.19 2.69 10.55
CA LYS A 98 -5.91 3.96 10.68
C LYS A 98 -5.33 4.81 11.79
N PHE A 99 -5.60 6.11 11.73
CA PHE A 99 -5.37 6.98 12.88
C PHE A 99 -6.21 6.53 14.06
N LYS A 100 -5.66 6.72 15.26
CA LYS A 100 -6.35 6.39 16.50
C LYS A 100 -7.67 7.13 16.60
N GLN A 101 -8.75 6.39 16.78
CA GLN A 101 -10.07 6.93 17.03
C GLN A 101 -10.28 7.11 18.53
N LEU A 102 -11.05 8.13 18.87
CA LEU A 102 -11.38 8.52 20.23
C LEU A 102 -12.89 8.69 20.31
N THR A 103 -13.47 8.22 21.40
CA THR A 103 -14.84 8.61 21.75
C THR A 103 -14.90 10.10 22.07
N ILE A 104 -16.13 10.64 22.13
CA ILE A 104 -16.35 12.03 22.52
C ILE A 104 -15.83 12.28 23.94
N GLU A 105 -16.05 11.35 24.86
CA GLU A 105 -15.57 11.40 26.24
C GLU A 105 -14.05 11.38 26.32
N GLU A 106 -13.39 10.49 25.57
CA GLU A 106 -11.93 10.41 25.50
C GLU A 106 -11.31 11.70 24.99
N TYR A 107 -11.91 12.31 23.95
CA TYR A 107 -11.49 13.61 23.45
C TYR A 107 -11.62 14.72 24.51
N HIS A 108 -12.74 14.74 25.25
CA HIS A 108 -12.95 15.71 26.33
C HIS A 108 -12.00 15.49 27.51
N ALA A 109 -11.51 14.28 27.73
CA ALA A 109 -10.47 14.01 28.73
C ALA A 109 -9.07 14.52 28.31
N LEU A 110 -8.83 14.78 27.02
CA LEU A 110 -7.53 15.27 26.54
C LEU A 110 -7.22 16.70 27.00
N LYS A 111 -5.92 16.97 27.22
CA LYS A 111 -5.39 18.33 27.38
C LYS A 111 -5.65 19.16 26.13
N ARG A 112 -5.98 20.45 26.30
CA ARG A 112 -6.31 21.38 25.21
C ARG A 112 -5.31 21.40 24.05
N LYS A 113 -4.01 21.28 24.33
CA LYS A 113 -2.95 21.23 23.31
C LYS A 113 -3.03 19.98 22.41
N ASN A 114 -3.46 18.85 22.96
CA ASN A 114 -3.55 17.58 22.25
C ASN A 114 -4.81 17.56 21.36
N ARG A 115 -5.89 18.21 21.79
CA ARG A 115 -7.13 18.35 20.99
C ARG A 115 -6.90 19.01 19.62
N LYS A 116 -5.86 19.83 19.46
CA LYS A 116 -5.50 20.45 18.17
C LYS A 116 -5.05 19.42 17.12
N GLN A 117 -4.65 18.22 17.54
CA GLN A 117 -4.25 17.13 16.66
C GLN A 117 -5.43 16.21 16.30
N CYS A 118 -6.62 16.48 16.85
CA CYS A 118 -7.82 15.71 16.62
C CYS A 118 -8.64 16.30 15.46
N LEU A 119 -9.20 15.45 14.62
CA LEU A 119 -10.27 15.81 13.69
C LEU A 119 -11.58 15.15 14.13
N PRO A 120 -12.72 15.85 13.99
CA PRO A 120 -14.01 15.22 14.19
C PRO A 120 -14.26 14.13 13.15
N LEU A 121 -14.87 13.03 13.60
CA LEU A 121 -15.43 11.99 12.75
C LEU A 121 -16.95 12.21 12.71
N TYR A 122 -17.49 12.28 11.50
CA TYR A 122 -18.91 12.54 11.28
C TYR A 122 -19.62 11.30 10.72
N GLN A 123 -20.85 11.10 11.18
CA GLN A 123 -21.84 10.25 10.52
C GLN A 123 -23.03 11.12 10.15
N GLY A 124 -23.15 11.45 8.86
CA GLY A 124 -24.05 12.50 8.40
C GLY A 124 -23.62 13.86 8.98
N SER A 125 -24.53 14.53 9.69
CA SER A 125 -24.28 15.82 10.36
C SER A 125 -23.79 15.68 11.81
N ASN A 126 -23.80 14.48 12.38
CA ASN A 126 -23.49 14.25 13.79
C ASN A 126 -22.02 13.88 13.99
N ILE A 127 -21.38 14.47 15.00
CA ILE A 127 -20.05 14.03 15.45
C ILE A 127 -20.24 12.72 16.21
N VAL A 128 -19.55 11.68 15.77
CA VAL A 128 -19.57 10.35 16.39
C VAL A 128 -18.27 10.04 17.14
N GLY A 129 -17.24 10.85 16.96
CA GLY A 129 -15.96 10.69 17.64
C GLY A 129 -14.90 11.64 17.07
N TYR A 130 -13.65 11.34 17.37
CA TYR A 130 -12.50 12.09 16.86
C TYR A 130 -11.40 11.14 16.40
N GLN A 131 -10.63 11.52 15.39
CA GLN A 131 -9.39 10.83 15.00
C GLN A 131 -8.16 11.66 15.37
N LEU A 132 -7.14 11.03 15.92
CA LEU A 132 -5.90 11.66 16.35
C LEU A 132 -4.81 11.49 15.28
N LYS A 133 -4.44 12.58 14.60
CA LYS A 133 -3.54 12.53 13.43
C LYS A 133 -2.09 12.09 13.72
N ASN A 134 -1.66 12.10 14.98
CA ASN A 134 -0.27 11.82 15.34
C ASN A 134 -0.08 10.45 16.01
N GLU A 135 -1.09 9.58 15.94
CA GLU A 135 -1.06 8.23 16.52
C GLU A 135 -1.88 7.28 15.65
N LEU A 136 -1.38 6.07 15.42
CA LEU A 136 -2.14 5.01 14.76
C LEU A 136 -2.90 4.20 15.80
N GLU A 137 -4.06 3.67 15.42
CA GLU A 137 -4.88 2.79 16.26
C GLU A 137 -4.13 1.50 16.60
N ALA A 138 -3.55 0.88 15.58
CA ALA A 138 -2.74 -0.31 15.72
C ALA A 138 -1.28 0.06 15.93
N SER A 139 -0.62 -0.62 16.87
CA SER A 139 0.83 -0.59 17.07
C SER A 139 1.59 -1.56 16.16
N LYS A 140 0.88 -2.22 15.23
CA LYS A 140 1.38 -3.24 14.28
C LYS A 140 0.76 -3.01 12.91
N LEU A 141 1.55 -3.21 11.84
CA LEU A 141 1.01 -3.33 10.49
C LEU A 141 0.60 -4.78 10.28
N GLN A 142 -0.64 -5.02 9.87
CA GLN A 142 -1.16 -6.37 9.68
C GLN A 142 -1.16 -6.73 8.19
N LEU A 143 -0.69 -7.93 7.88
CA LEU A 143 -0.62 -8.48 6.53
C LEU A 143 -1.41 -9.78 6.51
N TYR A 144 -2.32 -9.95 5.56
CA TYR A 144 -3.31 -11.03 5.61
C TYR A 144 -2.80 -12.41 5.17
N CYS A 145 -1.49 -12.57 5.02
CA CYS A 145 -0.93 -13.90 4.76
C CYS A 145 -1.06 -14.82 5.99
N ASP A 146 -1.24 -14.23 7.18
CA ASP A 146 -1.65 -14.87 8.42
C ASP A 146 -2.23 -13.77 9.32
N GLU A 147 -3.52 -13.85 9.67
CA GLU A 147 -4.21 -12.85 10.51
C GLU A 147 -3.49 -12.58 11.86
N ASN A 148 -2.63 -13.50 12.30
CA ASN A 148 -1.86 -13.40 13.53
C ASN A 148 -0.43 -12.85 13.34
N LYS A 149 0.04 -12.69 12.09
CA LYS A 149 1.36 -12.13 11.79
C LYS A 149 1.25 -10.67 11.37
N GLY A 150 1.90 -9.80 12.14
CA GLY A 150 2.03 -8.40 11.81
C GLY A 150 3.50 -7.98 11.81
N VAL A 151 3.82 -6.99 11.01
CA VAL A 151 5.12 -6.31 11.07
C VAL A 151 5.13 -5.44 12.32
N SER A 152 5.87 -5.87 13.34
CA SER A 152 6.07 -5.10 14.57
C SER A 152 7.19 -4.06 14.48
N ASN A 153 8.07 -4.18 13.48
CA ASN A 153 9.25 -3.33 13.32
C ASN A 153 9.02 -2.24 12.26
N PHE A 154 8.10 -1.32 12.52
CA PHE A 154 7.94 -0.10 11.72
C PHE A 154 8.10 1.13 12.61
N ILE A 155 8.68 2.19 12.03
CA ILE A 155 8.86 3.46 12.73
C ILE A 155 7.83 4.44 12.18
N PHE A 156 6.85 4.83 12.99
CA PHE A 156 5.89 5.88 12.63
C PHE A 156 6.45 7.27 12.95
N ASP A 157 6.78 8.01 11.89
CA ASP A 157 7.11 9.43 11.95
C ASP A 157 5.83 10.26 12.03
N LYS A 158 5.49 10.63 13.26
CA LYS A 158 4.33 11.47 13.61
C LYS A 158 4.33 12.85 12.96
N LYS A 159 5.48 13.37 12.52
CA LYS A 159 5.55 14.69 11.86
C LYS A 159 5.20 14.60 10.38
N ARG A 160 5.59 13.49 9.75
CA ARG A 160 5.36 13.24 8.32
C ARG A 160 4.11 12.39 8.04
N ASN A 161 3.45 11.89 9.09
CA ASN A 161 2.40 10.86 9.01
C ASN A 161 2.86 9.69 8.14
N ALA A 162 4.13 9.33 8.30
CA ALA A 162 4.79 8.36 7.45
C ALA A 162 5.32 7.22 8.30
N PHE A 163 5.31 6.00 7.76
CA PHE A 163 6.09 4.92 8.33
C PHE A 163 6.87 4.19 7.26
N THR A 164 8.02 3.65 7.69
CA THR A 164 8.93 2.92 6.83
C THR A 164 9.08 1.49 7.34
N THR A 165 9.10 0.54 6.41
CA THR A 165 9.37 -0.88 6.66
C THR A 165 10.14 -1.45 5.48
N SER A 166 10.92 -2.50 5.69
CA SER A 166 11.54 -3.27 4.61
C SER A 166 10.54 -4.25 4.00
N TRP A 167 10.70 -4.58 2.72
CA TRP A 167 9.97 -5.62 2.03
C TRP A 167 10.12 -7.00 2.70
N GLU A 168 11.29 -7.29 3.29
CA GLU A 168 11.53 -8.58 3.96
C GLU A 168 10.52 -8.86 5.09
N ASN A 169 9.96 -7.82 5.69
CA ASN A 169 8.94 -7.94 6.73
C ASN A 169 7.58 -8.43 6.17
N PHE A 170 7.39 -8.39 4.86
CA PHE A 170 6.22 -8.89 4.15
C PHE A 170 6.40 -10.32 3.65
N ILE A 171 7.65 -10.78 3.46
CA ILE A 171 7.97 -12.13 2.96
C ILE A 171 7.80 -13.17 4.08
N HIS A 172 6.55 -13.45 4.46
CA HIS A 172 6.17 -14.72 5.10
C HIS A 172 4.85 -15.27 4.55
N CYS A 173 4.45 -14.78 3.38
CA CYS A 173 3.35 -15.27 2.57
C CYS A 173 3.91 -16.34 1.61
N ASN A 174 4.17 -17.55 2.11
CA ASN A 174 4.49 -18.69 1.25
C ASN A 174 3.20 -19.37 0.79
#